data_AF-A0A645HLV2-F1
#
_entry.id   AF-A0A645HLV2-F1
#
_cell.length_a   1.000
_cell.length_b   1.000
_cell.length_c   1.000
_cell.angle_alpha   90.00
_cell.angle_beta   90.00
_cell.angle_gamma   90.00
#
_symmetry.space_group_name_H-M   'P 1'
#
loop_
_entity.id
_entity.type
_entity.pdbx_description
1 polymer ?
#
loop_
_entity_poly.entity_id
_entity_poly.type
_entity_poly.pdbx_seq_one_letter_code
_entity_poly.pdbx_strand_id
1 'polypeptide(L)' 'MSAEESAIALSACEKLGLDFGGVDLLQSKDGPLLCEVNSNAHFTALRELCGINPADHIIARLKEALA' A
#
# COMPACT_ATOMS: atom_id res chain seq x y z
N MET A 1 -2.42 3.09 12.02
CA MET A 1 -2.57 3.94 10.83
C MET A 1 -3.80 4.80 11.03
N SER A 2 -3.67 6.11 10.90
CA SER A 2 -4.81 7.03 10.94
C SER A 2 -5.63 6.94 9.65
N ALA A 3 -6.85 7.48 9.67
CA ALA A 3 -7.67 7.57 8.47
C ALA A 3 -7.01 8.43 7.38
N GLU A 4 -6.28 9.47 7.79
CA GLU A 4 -5.56 10.38 6.89
C GLU A 4 -4.35 9.68 6.24
N GLU A 5 -3.53 8.98 7.03
CA GLU A 5 -2.41 8.17 6.51
C GLU A 5 -2.91 7.13 5.49
N SER A 6 -4.02 6.47 5.79
CA SER A 6 -4.65 5.49 4.89
C SER A 6 -5.13 6.12 3.59
N ALA A 7 -5.79 7.29 3.66
CA ALA A 7 -6.30 7.99 2.50
C ALA A 7 -5.18 8.48 1.57
N ILE A 8 -4.07 8.98 2.14
CA ILE A 8 -2.89 9.38 1.38
C ILE A 8 -2.29 8.18 0.67
N ALA A 9 -2.10 7.06 1.38
CA ALA A 9 -1.52 5.85 0.79
C ALA A 9 -2.37 5.30 -0.37
N LEU A 10 -3.69 5.21 -0.19
CA LEU A 10 -4.60 4.76 -1.24
C LEU A 10 -4.60 5.71 -2.45
N SER A 11 -4.67 7.02 -2.22
CA SER A 11 -4.65 8.01 -3.31
C SER A 11 -3.33 8.01 -4.08
N ALA A 12 -2.20 7.80 -3.39
CA ALA A 12 -0.89 7.69 -4.04
C ALA A 12 -0.84 6.48 -4.99
N CYS A 13 -1.27 5.30 -4.54
CA CYS A 13 -1.34 4.10 -5.37
C CYS A 13 -2.29 4.29 -6.57
N GLU A 14 -3.49 4.87 -6.34
CA GLU A 14 -4.47 5.12 -7.41
C GLU A 14 -3.91 6.06 -8.49
N LYS A 15 -3.30 7.19 -8.11
CA LYS A 15 -2.73 8.16 -9.05
C LYS A 15 -1.56 7.60 -9.87
N LEU A 16 -0.85 6.61 -9.32
CA LEU A 16 0.26 5.93 -10.00
C LEU A 16 -0.20 4.69 -10.77
N GLY A 17 -1.49 4.34 -10.73
CA GLY A 17 -2.03 3.17 -11.41
C GLY A 17 -1.54 1.83 -10.84
N LEU A 18 -1.27 1.78 -9.54
CA LEU A 18 -0.79 0.59 -8.85
C LEU A 18 -1.96 -0.23 -8.29
N ASP A 19 -2.08 -1.50 -8.67
CA ASP A 19 -3.01 -2.43 -8.01
C ASP A 19 -2.59 -2.73 -6.55
N PHE A 20 -1.28 -2.63 -6.26
CA PHE A 20 -0.71 -2.70 -4.92
C PHE A 20 0.62 -1.94 -4.85
N GLY A 21 1.00 -1.49 -3.66
CA GLY A 21 2.25 -0.79 -3.44
C GLY A 21 2.54 -0.56 -1.96
N GLY A 22 3.79 -0.23 -1.64
CA GLY A 22 4.20 0.28 -0.35
C GLY A 22 4.25 1.80 -0.38
N VAL A 23 3.78 2.45 0.68
CA VAL A 23 3.80 3.92 0.80
C VAL A 23 4.45 4.29 2.11
N ASP A 24 5.53 5.06 2.02
CA ASP A 24 6.25 5.55 3.20
C ASP A 24 5.79 6.96 3.53
N LEU A 25 5.31 7.12 4.76
CA LEU A 25 4.82 8.38 5.30
C LEU A 25 5.71 8.85 6.46
N LEU A 26 6.01 10.14 6.47
CA LEU A 26 6.66 10.80 7.60
C LEU A 26 5.64 11.60 8.41
N GLN A 27 5.60 11.38 9.71
CA GLN A 27 4.77 12.18 10.62
C GLN A 27 5.41 13.56 10.79
N SER A 28 4.64 14.62 10.54
CA SER A 28 5.08 16.01 10.71
C SER A 28 4.09 16.80 11.57
N LYS A 29 4.46 18.04 11.92
CA LYS A 29 3.59 18.95 12.70
C LYS A 29 2.33 19.36 11.94
N ASP A 30 2.38 19.35 10.62
CA ASP A 30 1.29 19.79 9.74
C ASP A 30 0.53 18.60 9.12
N GLY A 31 0.73 17.40 9.67
CA GLY A 31 0.12 16.16 9.18
C GLY A 31 1.13 15.20 8.52
N PRO A 32 0.67 14.04 8.08
CA PRO A 32 1.50 13.05 7.39
C PRO A 32 1.99 13.56 6.02
N LEU A 33 3.27 13.35 5.75
CA LEU A 33 3.91 13.69 4.48
C LEU A 33 4.21 12.41 3.68
N LEU A 34 3.83 12.41 2.40
CA LEU A 34 4.20 11.34 1.47
C LEU A 34 5.68 11.48 1.09
N CYS A 35 6.46 10.42 1.33
CA CYS A 35 7.90 10.41 1.04
C CYS A 35 8.23 9.57 -0.19
N GLU A 36 7.71 8.35 -0.25
CA GLU A 36 8.06 7.37 -1.27
C GLU A 36 6.87 6.48 -1.58
N VAL A 37 6.77 6.06 -2.85
CA VAL A 37 5.84 5.01 -3.28
C VAL A 37 6.64 3.93 -4.01
N ASN A 38 6.51 2.70 -3.53
CA ASN A 38 7.15 1.51 -4.07
C ASN A 38 6.11 0.60 -4.73
N SER A 39 6.29 0.28 -6.01
CA SER A 39 5.41 -0.65 -6.74
C SER A 39 5.55 -2.11 -6.28
N ASN A 40 6.60 -2.38 -5.51
CA ASN A 40 6.93 -3.66 -4.90
C ASN A 40 6.73 -3.54 -3.38
N ALA A 41 5.55 -3.90 -2.90
CA ALA A 41 5.31 -4.04 -1.47
C ALA A 41 6.16 -5.22 -0.95
N HIS A 42 7.17 -4.97 -0.11
CA HIS A 42 8.05 -6.01 0.42
C HIS A 42 7.27 -7.03 1.29
N PHE A 43 6.86 -8.16 0.70
CA PHE A 43 5.88 -9.08 1.28
C PHE A 43 6.30 -9.74 2.60
N THR A 44 7.59 -10.00 2.80
CA THR A 44 8.09 -10.66 4.02
C THR A 44 7.84 -9.81 5.25
N ALA A 45 8.25 -8.55 5.22
CA ALA A 45 8.07 -7.62 6.34
C ALA A 45 6.58 -7.34 6.61
N LEU A 46 5.78 -7.17 5.55
CA LEU A 46 4.33 -6.99 5.66
C LEU A 46 3.65 -8.19 6.34
N ARG A 47 4.02 -9.41 5.95
CA ARG A 47 3.47 -10.64 6.55
C ARG A 47 3.84 -10.77 8.02
N GLU A 48 5.11 -10.51 8.36
CA GLU A 48 5.60 -10.61 9.74
C GLU A 48 4.93 -9.60 10.66
N LEU A 49 4.70 -8.37 10.18
CA LEU A 49 4.12 -7.29 10.99
C LEU A 49 2.59 -7.35 11.07
N CYS A 50 1.91 -7.69 9.98
CA CYS A 50 0.45 -7.64 9.92
C CYS A 50 -0.22 -9.01 10.13
N GLY A 51 0.52 -10.11 10.00
CA GLY A 51 -0.05 -11.48 10.00
C GLY A 51 -0.91 -11.78 8.77
N ILE A 52 -0.93 -10.88 7.78
CA ILE A 52 -1.70 -10.99 6.54
C ILE A 52 -0.77 -11.44 5.43
N ASN A 53 -1.22 -12.36 4.57
CA ASN A 53 -0.50 -12.74 3.36
C ASN A 53 -0.96 -11.90 2.16
N PRO A 54 -0.26 -10.81 1.79
CA PRO A 54 -0.66 -9.97 0.65
C PRO A 54 -0.66 -10.72 -0.69
N ALA A 55 0.09 -11.84 -0.81
CA ALA A 55 0.16 -12.61 -2.05
C ALA A 55 -1.20 -13.20 -2.45
N ASP A 56 -2.02 -13.65 -1.50
CA ASP A 56 -3.33 -14.24 -1.79
C ASP A 56 -4.29 -13.18 -2.37
N HIS A 57 -4.24 -11.96 -1.84
CA HIS A 57 -5.02 -10.83 -2.33
C HIS A 57 -4.59 -10.40 -3.74
N ILE A 58 -3.29 -10.37 -4.02
CA ILE A 58 -2.76 -10.04 -5.35
C ILE A 58 -3.20 -11.07 -6.38
N ILE A 59 -3.11 -12.37 -6.06
CA ILE A 59 -3.57 -13.44 -6.95
C ILE A 59 -5.08 -13.34 -7.20
N ALA A 60 -5.88 -13.05 -6.18
CA ALA A 60 -7.32 -12.84 -6.36
C ALA A 60 -7.60 -11.68 -7.33
N ARG A 61 -6.93 -10.54 -7.14
CA ARG A 61 -7.05 -9.36 -8.02
C ARG A 61 -6.63 -9.65 -9.46
N LEU A 62 -5.55 -10.40 -9.66
CA LEU A 62 -5.11 -10.82 -11.00
C LEU A 62 -6.13 -11.73 -11.69
N LYS A 63 -6.75 -12.66 -10.95
CA LYS A 63 -7.81 -13.52 -11.50
C LYS A 63 -9.02 -12.72 -11.96
N GLU A 64 -9.42 -11.70 -11.19
CA GLU A 64 -10.52 -10.79 -11.58
C GLU A 64 -10.18 -9.96 -12.82
N ALA A 65 -8.94 -9.50 -12.96
CA ALA A 65 -8.51 -8.73 -14.12
C ALA A 65 -8.40 -9.55 -15.41
N LEU A 66 -8.25 -10.87 -15.29
CA LEU A 66 -8.14 -11.82 -16.42
C LEU A 66 -9.48 -12.46 -16.80
N ALA A 67 -10.55 -12.21 -16.04
CA ALA A 67 -11.90 -12.70 -16.30
C ALA A 67 -12.68 -11.72 -17.19
#